data_AF-A0AAD6FP68-F1
#
_entry.id   AF-A0AAD6FP68-F1
#
_cell.length_a   1.000
_cell.length_b   1.000
_cell.length_c   1.000
_cell.angle_alpha   90.00
_cell.angle_beta   90.00
_cell.angle_gamma   90.00
#
_symmetry.space_group_name_H-M   'P 1'
#
loop_
_entity.id
_entity.type
_entity.pdbx_description
1 polymer ?
#
loop_
_entity_poly.entity_id
_entity_poly.type
_entity_poly.pdbx_seq_one_letter_code
_entity_poly.pdbx_strand_id
1 'polypeptide(L)' 'MPGPGSTSRQCSSCCMSLNVACKTCKFCKAVQPRKLRLNKRMEKFDTKANTWVQAQKRNKTSSHLRDQAALVKCNI' A
#
# COMPACT_ATOMS: atom_id res chain seq x y z
N MET A 1 -7.12 -22.57 -11.19
CA MET A 1 -7.86 -22.56 -9.91
C MET A 1 -6.93 -22.09 -8.81
N PRO A 2 -7.38 -21.30 -7.81
CA PRO A 2 -6.56 -21.05 -6.63
C PRO A 2 -6.23 -22.42 -5.99
N GLY A 3 -4.95 -22.69 -5.75
CA GLY A 3 -4.52 -23.96 -5.16
C GLY A 3 -5.14 -24.22 -3.78
N PRO A 4 -5.08 -25.47 -3.27
CA PRO A 4 -5.61 -25.80 -1.95
C PRO A 4 -4.99 -24.86 -0.91
N GLY A 5 -5.84 -24.11 -0.20
CA GLY A 5 -5.40 -23.21 0.86
C GLY A 5 -4.84 -24.01 2.04
N SER A 6 -3.76 -23.53 2.65
CA SER A 6 -3.25 -24.11 3.90
C SER A 6 -4.19 -23.79 5.06
N THR A 7 -4.47 -24.78 5.91
CA THR A 7 -5.22 -24.61 7.17
C THR A 7 -4.32 -24.16 8.33
N SER A 8 -3.00 -24.21 8.13
CA SER A 8 -1.99 -23.80 9.12
C SER A 8 -1.23 -22.55 8.67
N ARG A 9 -0.80 -21.77 9.66
CA ARG A 9 0.10 -20.61 9.52
C ARG A 9 1.07 -20.57 10.69
N GLN A 10 2.13 -19.78 10.57
CA GLN A 10 3.03 -19.51 11.68
C GLN A 10 2.56 -18.29 12.47
N CYS A 11 2.79 -18.32 13.78
CA CYS A 11 2.64 -17.16 14.64
C CYS A 11 3.61 -16.05 14.22
N SER A 12 3.13 -14.82 14.09
CA SER A 12 3.98 -13.66 13.73
C SER A 12 4.98 -13.22 14.81
N SER A 13 4.97 -13.84 16.00
CA SER A 13 5.78 -13.46 17.16
C SER A 13 6.71 -14.58 17.59
N CYS A 14 6.20 -15.81 17.75
CA CYS A 14 7.00 -16.95 18.23
C CYS A 14 7.18 -18.05 17.18
N CYS A 15 6.79 -17.82 15.92
CA CYS A 15 6.94 -18.75 14.78
C CYS A 15 6.28 -20.14 14.91
N MET A 16 5.63 -20.44 16.04
CA MET A 16 4.91 -21.69 16.26
C MET A 16 3.75 -21.87 15.27
N SER A 17 3.46 -23.12 14.92
CA SER A 17 2.34 -23.46 14.03
C SER A 17 0.99 -23.20 14.72
N LEU A 18 0.08 -22.56 13.99
CA LEU A 18 -1.25 -22.17 14.43
C LEU A 18 -2.25 -22.45 13.31
N ASN A 19 -3.51 -22.71 13.68
CA ASN A 19 -4.58 -22.71 12.69
C ASN A 19 -4.82 -21.28 12.16
N VAL A 20 -5.11 -21.13 10.87
CA VAL A 20 -5.36 -19.84 10.22
C VAL A 20 -6.48 -19.04 10.92
N ALA A 21 -7.45 -19.70 11.54
CA ALA A 21 -8.54 -19.06 12.28
C ALA A 21 -8.13 -18.51 13.67
N CYS A 22 -6.97 -18.92 14.22
CA CYS A 22 -6.56 -18.55 15.58
C CYS A 22 -6.29 -17.06 15.70
N LYS A 23 -7.10 -16.37 16.51
CA LYS A 23 -7.05 -14.92 16.75
C LYS A 23 -5.88 -14.50 17.67
N THR A 24 -5.46 -15.41 18.53
CA THR A 24 -4.41 -15.23 19.52
C THR A 24 -3.53 -16.48 19.51
N CYS A 25 -2.22 -16.32 19.66
CA CYS A 25 -1.30 -17.45 19.74
C CYS A 25 -1.53 -18.21 21.06
N LYS A 26 -1.65 -19.53 21.01
CA LYS A 26 -1.80 -20.35 22.23
C LYS A 26 -0.50 -20.42 23.05
N PHE A 27 0.64 -20.24 22.39
CA PHE A 27 1.96 -20.35 23.00
C PHE A 27 2.41 -19.03 23.62
N CYS A 28 2.55 -17.97 22.82
CA CYS A 28 3.05 -16.67 23.29
C CYS A 28 1.94 -15.68 23.66
N LYS A 29 0.66 -16.05 23.52
CA LYS A 29 -0.51 -15.18 23.80
C LYS A 29 -0.57 -13.90 22.96
N ALA A 30 0.30 -13.73 21.96
CA ALA A 30 0.27 -12.58 21.06
C ALA A 30 -0.97 -12.59 20.14
N VAL A 31 -1.59 -11.42 19.96
CA VAL A 31 -2.70 -11.22 19.01
C VAL A 31 -2.19 -11.40 17.59
N GLN A 32 -2.88 -12.23 16.80
CA GLN A 32 -2.48 -12.50 15.43
C GLN A 32 -3.05 -11.46 14.46
N PRO A 33 -2.27 -11.02 13.45
CA PRO A 33 -2.70 -10.01 12.51
C PRO A 33 -3.91 -10.49 11.70
N ARG A 34 -4.92 -9.62 11.58
CA ARG A 34 -6.12 -9.87 10.77
C ARG A 34 -6.00 -9.17 9.43
N LYS A 35 -6.62 -9.77 8.41
CA LYS A 35 -6.76 -9.16 7.07
C LYS A 35 -5.42 -8.64 6.52
N LEU A 36 -4.30 -9.32 6.81
CA LEU A 36 -2.95 -8.86 6.45
C LEU A 36 -2.81 -8.53 4.96
N ARG A 37 -3.44 -9.32 4.08
CA ARG A 37 -3.46 -9.08 2.63
C ARG A 37 -4.19 -7.78 2.26
N LEU A 38 -5.27 -7.45 2.97
CA LEU A 38 -6.01 -6.21 2.76
C LEU A 38 -5.19 -5.02 3.23
N ASN A 39 -4.63 -5.07 4.43
CA ASN A 39 -3.81 -3.99 4.98
C ASN A 39 -2.62 -3.68 4.07
N LYS A 40 -1.90 -4.71 3.60
CA LYS A 40 -0.81 -4.54 2.62
C LYS A 40 -1.26 -3.94 1.29
N ARG A 41 -2.50 -4.18 0.86
CA ARG A 41 -3.05 -3.56 -0.37
C ARG A 41 -3.39 -2.09 -0.12
N MET A 42 -3.94 -1.76 1.05
CA MET A 42 -4.24 -0.38 1.44
C MET A 42 -2.95 0.45 1.54
N GLU A 43 -1.93 -0.05 2.24
CA GLU A 43 -0.61 0.62 2.35
C GLU A 43 0.00 0.92 0.97
N LYS A 44 -0.07 -0.05 0.04
CA LYS A 44 0.39 0.15 -1.34
C LYS A 44 -0.41 1.20 -2.10
N PHE A 45 -1.72 1.26 -1.88
CA PHE A 45 -2.59 2.25 -2.50
C PHE A 45 -2.24 3.65 -1.99
N ASP A 46 -2.13 3.84 -0.68
CA ASP A 46 -1.80 5.13 -0.06
C ASP A 46 -0.41 5.63 -0.50
N THR A 47 0.55 4.71 -0.58
CA THR A 47 1.90 5.03 -1.08
C THR A 47 1.85 5.54 -2.53
N LYS A 48 1.09 4.85 -3.39
CA LYS A 48 0.89 5.28 -4.79
C LYS A 48 0.19 6.62 -4.89
N ALA A 49 -0.87 6.83 -4.10
CA ALA A 49 -1.59 8.10 -4.06
C ALA A 49 -0.66 9.25 -3.66
N ASN A 50 0.13 9.07 -2.61
CA ASN A 50 1.13 10.05 -2.18
C ASN A 50 2.17 10.35 -3.27
N THR A 51 2.72 9.32 -3.91
CA THR A 51 3.67 9.54 -5.03
C THR A 51 3.04 10.28 -6.21
N TRP A 52 1.78 9.99 -6.54
CA TRP A 52 1.06 10.68 -7.61
C TRP A 52 0.82 12.16 -7.28
N VAL A 53 0.40 12.47 -6.04
CA VAL A 53 0.23 13.85 -5.57
C VAL A 53 1.55 14.61 -5.63
N GLN A 54 2.66 14.00 -5.21
CA GLN A 54 3.99 14.65 -5.26
C GLN A 54 4.46 14.89 -6.69
N ALA A 55 4.25 13.93 -7.60
CA ALA A 55 4.53 14.12 -9.02
C ALA A 55 3.72 15.29 -9.62
N GLN A 56 2.44 15.39 -9.25
CA GLN A 56 1.58 16.48 -9.71
C GLN A 56 1.98 17.84 -9.15
N LYS A 57 2.45 17.91 -7.90
CA LYS A 57 3.01 19.14 -7.32
C LYS A 57 4.30 19.56 -8.05
N ARG A 58 5.18 18.61 -8.36
CA ARG A 58 6.44 18.87 -9.09
C ARG A 58 6.20 19.42 -10.50
N ASN A 59 5.14 18.98 -11.17
CA ASN A 59 4.79 19.42 -12.53
C ASN A 59 3.95 20.71 -12.57
N LYS A 60 3.55 21.24 -11.40
CA LYS A 60 2.82 22.51 -11.24
C LYS A 60 3.72 23.64 -10.72
N THR A 61 5.01 23.62 -11.03
CA THR A 61 5.86 24.80 -10.82
C THR A 61 5.36 25.93 -11.74
N SER A 62 5.26 27.15 -11.19
CA SER A 62 4.78 28.33 -11.91
C SER A 62 5.53 28.61 -13.22
N SER A 63 6.75 28.08 -13.37
CA SER A 63 7.51 28.06 -14.61
C SER A 63 6.78 27.32 -15.74
N HIS A 64 6.21 26.13 -15.49
CA HIS A 64 5.47 25.38 -16.51
C HIS A 64 4.22 26.12 -17.01
N LEU A 65 3.54 26.86 -16.12
CA LEU A 65 2.41 27.73 -16.49
C LEU A 65 2.86 28.95 -17.30
N ARG A 66 4.01 29.54 -16.96
CA ARG A 66 4.59 30.68 -17.70
C ARG A 66 5.08 30.27 -19.09
N ASP A 67 5.69 29.10 -19.22
CA ASP A 67 6.18 28.58 -20.50
C ASP A 67 5.03 28.27 -21.47
N GLN A 68 3.93 27.68 -20.98
CA GLN A 68 2.73 27.49 -21.81
C GLN A 68 2.06 28.82 -22.21
N ALA A 69 2.01 29.80 -21.31
CA ALA A 69 1.46 31.11 -21.63
C ALA A 69 2.31 31.91 -22.63
N ALA A 70 3.64 31.72 -22.62
CA ALA A 70 4.55 32.32 -23.58
C ALA A 70 4.36 31.72 -24.99
N LEU A 71 4.14 30.41 -25.10
CA LEU A 71 3.89 29.74 -26.39
C LEU A 71 2.57 30.18 -27.04
N VAL A 72 1.53 30.48 -26.25
CA VAL A 72 0.24 30.96 -26.78
C VAL A 72 0.31 32.43 -27.26
N LYS A 73 1.25 33.23 -26.73
CA LYS A 73 1.40 34.66 -27.09
C LYS A 73 2.22 34.91 -28.37
N CYS A 74 3.00 33.93 -28.85
CA CYS A 74 3.83 34.10 -30.06
C CYS A 74 3.15 33.66 -31.37
N ASN A 75 1.86 33.30 -31.35
CA ASN A 75 1.09 32.87 -32.52
C ASN A 75 -0.10 33.81 -32.86
N ILE A 76 -0.04 35.09 -32.47
CA ILE A 76 -0.99 36.13 -32.88
C ILE A 76 -0.21 37.28 -33.51
#